data_AF-A0A835RCY1-F1
#
_entry.id   AF-A0A835RCY1-F1
#
_cell.length_a   1.000
_cell.length_b   1.000
_cell.length_c   1.000
_cell.angle_alpha   90.00
_cell.angle_beta   90.00
_cell.angle_gamma   90.00
#
_symmetry.space_group_name_H-M   'P 1'
#
loop_
_entity.id
_entity.type
_entity.pdbx_description
1 polymer ?
#
loop_
_entity_poly.entity_id
_entity_poly.type
_entity_poly.pdbx_seq_one_letter_code
_entity_poly.pdbx_strand_id
1 'polypeptide(L)'
;MHILLTSSYYVSDIHNLRYETLKQQYEIVKLRTSVHETYYIGSHVMQYGELDLNDEPVFLYMGSNPANDNSTIVGDNALTSIPSVVNQRDAELVYYWHKFHHYPEGSTKKLDSQRELADIMAHRVHVDNSISLISELLFGKERGKEVLKAVRPQGLPLVDDWGCLKSFVRTFETHCGSLSQYGLKHMRSFANFCNTGIKGNMMAKVSAQVCPSIPSTSWSSLYKGFSA
;
A
#
# COMPACT_ATOMS: atom_id res chain seq x y z
N MET A 1 -0.55 3.93 -4.31
CA MET A 1 0.19 4.89 -3.48
C MET A 1 1.18 4.06 -2.67
N HIS A 2 2.46 4.13 -3.03
CA HIS A 2 3.55 3.45 -2.33
C HIS A 2 4.24 4.49 -1.46
N ILE A 3 4.21 4.30 -0.15
CA ILE A 3 4.77 5.27 0.80
C ILE A 3 6.18 4.79 1.15
N LEU A 4 7.22 5.32 0.52
CA LEU A 4 8.60 5.07 0.96
C LEU A 4 8.87 5.86 2.25
N LEU A 5 8.50 5.29 3.41
CA LEU A 5 8.70 5.90 4.74
C LEU A 5 10.19 6.12 5.09
N THR A 6 11.11 5.41 4.42
CA THR A 6 12.55 5.45 4.72
C THR A 6 13.24 6.73 4.21
N SER A 7 12.61 7.51 3.33
CA SER A 7 13.23 8.70 2.73
C SER A 7 13.22 9.92 3.67
N SER A 8 12.20 10.06 4.52
CA SER A 8 11.99 11.26 5.36
C SER A 8 13.00 11.36 6.52
N TYR A 9 13.29 10.25 7.21
CA TYR A 9 14.13 10.25 8.41
C TYR A 9 15.57 10.68 8.13
N TYR A 10 16.16 10.23 7.02
CA TYR A 10 17.55 10.55 6.71
C TYR A 10 17.76 12.03 6.33
N VAL A 11 16.72 12.73 5.85
CA VAL A 11 16.81 14.13 5.42
C VAL A 11 16.69 15.09 6.62
N SER A 12 15.87 14.76 7.62
CA SER A 12 15.74 15.58 8.84
C SER A 12 16.94 15.48 9.78
N ASP A 13 17.65 14.34 9.76
CA ASP A 13 18.70 14.07 10.75
C ASP A 13 20.04 14.76 10.45
N ILE A 14 20.17 15.40 9.29
CA ILE A 14 21.44 15.99 8.81
C ILE A 14 21.43 17.53 8.80
N HIS A 15 20.26 18.17 8.81
CA HIS A 15 20.12 19.62 8.69
C HIS A 15 19.79 20.31 10.01
N ASN A 16 20.11 21.61 10.10
CA ASN A 16 19.61 22.46 11.17
C ASN A 16 18.13 22.83 10.92
N LEU A 17 17.24 22.11 11.61
CA LEU A 17 15.79 22.23 11.48
C LEU A 17 15.22 23.60 11.89
N ARG A 18 16.03 24.48 12.50
CA ARG A 18 15.61 25.87 12.82
C ARG A 18 15.59 26.76 11.58
N TYR A 19 16.38 26.43 10.56
CA TYR A 19 16.50 27.19 9.32
C TYR A 19 15.87 26.50 8.11
N GLU A 20 15.65 25.18 8.18
CA GLU A 20 14.89 24.44 7.18
C GLU A 20 13.38 24.68 7.37
N THR A 21 12.70 25.07 6.30
CA THR A 21 11.24 25.18 6.23
C THR A 21 10.60 23.85 5.82
N LEU A 22 9.32 23.64 6.18
CA LEU A 22 8.54 22.50 5.72
C LEU A 22 8.51 22.39 4.18
N LYS A 23 8.50 23.53 3.46
CA LYS A 23 8.58 23.56 2.00
C LYS A 23 9.88 22.99 1.47
N GLN A 24 11.01 23.42 2.02
CA GLN A 24 12.33 22.97 1.61
C GLN A 24 12.48 21.46 1.84
N GLN A 25 12.05 20.99 3.02
CA GLN A 25 12.07 19.56 3.31
C GLN A 25 11.20 18.75 2.33
N TYR A 26 10.00 19.25 2.01
CA TYR A 26 9.13 18.62 1.03
C TYR A 26 9.80 18.47 -0.34
N GLU A 27 10.43 19.52 -0.87
CA GLU A 27 11.06 19.44 -2.20
C GLU A 27 12.25 18.47 -2.20
N ILE A 28 13.05 18.42 -1.13
CA ILE A 28 14.15 17.45 -1.00
C ILE A 28 13.60 16.01 -0.97
N VAL A 29 12.59 15.74 -0.15
CA VAL A 29 11.97 14.42 -0.05
C VAL A 29 11.29 14.03 -1.36
N LYS A 30 10.64 14.97 -2.04
CA LYS A 30 10.02 14.76 -3.37
C LYS A 30 11.07 14.37 -4.41
N LEU A 31 12.17 15.11 -4.51
CA LEU A 31 13.24 14.82 -5.45
C LEU A 31 13.84 13.43 -5.20
N ARG A 32 14.19 13.12 -3.95
CA ARG A 32 14.75 11.81 -3.56
C ARG A 32 13.79 10.66 -3.84
N THR A 33 12.52 10.82 -3.49
CA THR A 33 11.50 9.76 -3.61
C THR A 33 11.07 9.54 -5.06
N SER A 34 11.14 10.56 -5.90
CA SER A 34 10.89 10.43 -7.35
C SER A 34 11.96 9.61 -8.08
N VAL A 35 13.13 9.44 -7.45
CA VAL A 35 14.35 8.89 -8.07
C VAL A 35 14.63 9.62 -9.39
N HIS A 36 14.83 10.93 -9.28
CA HIS A 36 15.04 11.83 -10.43
C HIS A 36 13.96 11.67 -11.50
N GLU A 37 12.68 11.71 -11.08
CA GLU A 37 11.50 11.66 -11.96
C GLU A 37 11.35 10.38 -12.81
N THR A 38 12.08 9.29 -12.49
CA THR A 38 11.95 8.03 -13.24
C THR A 38 10.66 7.28 -12.92
N TYR A 39 10.12 7.44 -11.71
CA TYR A 39 8.84 6.90 -11.18
C TYR A 39 8.57 5.39 -11.34
N TYR A 40 9.41 4.65 -12.06
CA TYR A 40 9.38 3.19 -12.19
C TYR A 40 9.78 2.52 -10.87
N ILE A 41 10.71 3.14 -10.13
CA ILE A 41 11.20 2.73 -8.81
C ILE A 41 10.92 3.78 -7.72
N GLY A 42 10.33 4.92 -8.09
CA GLY A 42 10.03 6.02 -7.21
C GLY A 42 8.53 6.26 -7.02
N SER A 43 8.18 7.32 -6.30
CA SER A 43 6.80 7.77 -6.18
C SER A 43 6.70 9.30 -6.11
N HIS A 44 5.50 9.80 -6.39
CA HIS A 44 5.19 11.22 -6.25
C HIS A 44 4.87 11.51 -4.79
N VAL A 45 5.60 12.44 -4.18
CA VAL A 45 5.30 12.98 -2.85
C VAL A 45 4.27 14.09 -3.01
N MET A 46 3.16 13.96 -2.29
CA MET A 46 1.99 14.83 -2.40
C MET A 46 1.83 15.68 -1.14
N GLN A 47 1.29 16.90 -1.27
CA GLN A 47 0.90 17.76 -0.15
C GLN A 47 -0.62 17.94 -0.15
N TYR A 48 -1.21 18.04 1.03
CA TYR A 48 -2.65 18.26 1.24
C TYR A 48 -2.86 19.11 2.49
N GLY A 49 -4.01 19.75 2.63
CA GLY A 49 -4.34 20.58 3.79
C GLY A 49 -3.91 22.04 3.62
N GLU A 50 -3.56 22.69 4.74
CA GLU A 50 -3.17 24.10 4.80
C GLU A 50 -1.71 24.26 4.36
N LEU A 51 -1.52 24.71 3.12
CA LEU A 51 -0.18 24.81 2.52
C LEU A 51 0.61 26.03 3.02
N ASP A 52 -0.03 26.97 3.72
CA ASP A 52 0.62 28.14 4.31
C ASP A 52 1.61 27.72 5.42
N LEU A 53 1.38 26.57 6.06
CA LEU A 53 2.32 25.98 7.02
C LEU A 53 3.68 25.63 6.40
N ASN A 54 3.79 25.55 5.07
CA ASN A 54 5.04 25.23 4.40
C ASN A 54 6.16 26.24 4.68
N ASP A 55 5.81 27.49 5.02
CA ASP A 55 6.77 28.54 5.34
C ASP A 55 7.31 28.44 6.78
N GLU A 56 6.70 27.61 7.61
CA GLU A 56 7.14 27.40 8.99
C GLU A 56 8.41 26.54 9.07
N PRO A 57 9.28 26.82 10.05
CA PRO A 57 10.49 26.04 10.23
C PRO A 57 10.18 24.68 10.88
N VAL A 58 10.89 23.64 10.42
CA VAL A 58 10.64 22.23 10.80
C VAL A 58 10.75 22.01 12.31
N PHE A 59 11.60 22.79 13.01
CA PHE A 59 11.82 22.60 14.45
C PHE A 59 10.57 22.74 15.31
N LEU A 60 9.54 23.48 14.85
CA LEU A 60 8.27 23.61 15.58
C LEU A 60 7.55 22.27 15.75
N TYR A 61 7.83 21.31 14.86
CA TYR A 61 7.16 20.01 14.80
C TYR A 61 8.05 18.87 15.29
N MET A 62 9.34 18.91 14.94
CA MET A 62 10.29 17.81 15.18
C MET A 62 11.35 18.14 16.24
N GLY A 63 11.40 19.38 16.74
CA GLY A 63 12.48 19.85 17.60
C GLY A 63 13.78 20.11 16.83
N SER A 64 14.90 20.20 17.54
CA SER A 64 16.21 20.48 16.96
C SER A 64 17.28 19.64 17.66
N ASN A 65 18.23 19.14 16.88
CA ASN A 65 19.38 18.40 17.38
C ASN A 65 20.61 19.33 17.43
N PRO A 66 21.16 19.66 18.62
CA PRO A 66 22.32 20.53 18.74
C PRO A 66 23.56 20.06 17.97
N ALA A 67 23.68 18.76 17.69
CA ALA A 67 24.77 18.21 16.87
C ALA A 67 24.77 18.76 15.43
N ASN A 68 23.64 19.28 14.97
CA ASN A 68 23.43 19.77 13.61
C ASN A 68 23.44 21.30 13.52
N ASP A 69 23.77 22.04 14.59
CA ASP A 69 23.64 23.50 14.60
C ASP A 69 24.46 24.19 13.50
N ASN A 70 25.60 23.61 13.13
CA ASN A 70 26.50 24.10 12.08
C ASN A 70 26.21 23.51 10.69
N SER A 71 25.23 22.61 10.53
CA SER A 71 24.94 22.02 9.23
C SER A 71 24.16 22.99 8.36
N THR A 72 24.66 23.21 7.15
CA THR A 72 24.01 24.05 6.14
C THR A 72 23.06 23.22 5.29
N ILE A 73 22.03 23.88 4.76
CA ILE A 73 21.10 23.31 3.79
C ILE A 73 21.87 23.18 2.46
N VAL A 74 22.68 22.14 2.29
CA VAL A 74 23.40 21.87 1.03
C VAL A 74 22.51 20.97 0.17
N GLY A 75 21.84 21.58 -0.80
CA GLY A 75 20.82 20.94 -1.64
C GLY A 75 21.31 19.85 -2.60
N ASP A 76 22.62 19.70 -2.85
CA ASP A 76 23.06 19.02 -4.09
C ASP A 76 23.93 17.76 -3.91
N ASN A 77 24.53 17.51 -2.74
CA ASN A 77 25.58 16.48 -2.63
C ASN A 77 25.13 15.10 -2.11
N ALA A 78 23.88 14.94 -1.66
CA ALA A 78 23.42 13.71 -1.00
C ALA A 78 22.70 12.69 -1.91
N LEU A 79 22.50 12.98 -3.19
CA LEU A 79 21.56 12.24 -4.05
C LEU A 79 22.20 11.29 -5.08
N THR A 80 23.51 11.03 -4.99
CA THR A 80 24.24 10.32 -6.06
C THR A 80 24.03 8.81 -6.12
N SER A 81 23.44 8.17 -5.11
CA SER A 81 23.17 6.72 -5.13
C SER A 81 21.68 6.44 -5.22
N ILE A 82 21.26 5.81 -6.33
CA ILE A 82 19.92 5.24 -6.47
C ILE A 82 19.83 4.03 -5.54
N PRO A 83 19.00 4.07 -4.49
CA PRO A 83 18.88 2.93 -3.58
C PRO A 83 18.23 1.74 -4.30
N SER A 84 18.64 0.52 -3.94
CA SER A 84 17.85 -0.67 -4.25
C SER A 84 16.54 -0.58 -3.47
N VAL A 85 15.40 -0.63 -4.18
CA VAL A 85 14.07 -0.48 -3.59
C VAL A 85 13.22 -1.72 -3.83
N VAL A 86 12.33 -1.97 -2.87
CA VAL A 86 11.34 -3.05 -2.96
C VAL A 86 9.95 -2.44 -2.77
N ASN A 87 8.99 -2.87 -3.57
CA ASN A 87 7.60 -2.48 -3.39
C ASN A 87 7.11 -2.95 -2.02
N GLN A 88 6.47 -2.08 -1.23
CA GLN A 88 5.97 -2.46 0.10
C GLN A 88 5.05 -3.68 0.10
N ARG A 89 4.27 -3.90 -0.97
CA ARG A 89 3.39 -5.08 -1.10
C ARG A 89 4.15 -6.38 -1.37
N ASP A 90 5.38 -6.26 -1.85
CA ASP A 90 6.25 -7.38 -2.16
C ASP A 90 7.34 -7.58 -1.10
N ALA A 91 7.56 -6.61 -0.20
CA ALA A 91 8.56 -6.72 0.86
C ALA A 91 8.39 -7.97 1.73
N GLU A 92 7.13 -8.31 2.09
CA GLU A 92 6.83 -9.53 2.83
C GLU A 92 7.13 -10.80 2.00
N LEU A 93 6.82 -10.79 0.70
CA LEU A 93 7.12 -11.91 -0.19
C LEU A 93 8.63 -12.09 -0.37
N VAL A 94 9.37 -10.99 -0.54
CA VAL A 94 10.83 -10.97 -0.63
C VAL A 94 11.47 -11.51 0.65
N TYR A 95 10.91 -11.17 1.82
CA TYR A 95 11.34 -11.77 3.09
C TYR A 95 11.20 -13.30 3.09
N TYR A 96 10.03 -13.83 2.73
CA TYR A 96 9.82 -15.30 2.69
C TYR A 96 10.69 -15.98 1.63
N TRP A 97 10.91 -15.34 0.49
CA TRP A 97 11.85 -15.80 -0.54
C TRP A 97 13.28 -15.92 0.01
N HIS A 98 13.79 -14.87 0.65
CA HIS A 98 15.11 -14.90 1.29
C HIS A 98 15.18 -15.94 2.41
N LYS A 99 14.14 -16.06 3.24
CA LYS A 99 14.06 -17.07 4.32
C LYS A 99 14.18 -18.49 3.75
N PHE A 100 13.50 -18.79 2.65
CA PHE A 100 13.60 -20.08 1.97
C PHE A 100 15.00 -20.36 1.42
N HIS A 101 15.61 -19.38 0.76
CA HIS A 101 16.97 -19.54 0.21
C HIS A 101 18.06 -19.53 1.26
N HIS A 102 17.81 -18.98 2.44
CA HIS A 102 18.76 -18.95 3.54
C HIS A 102 19.00 -20.33 4.15
N TYR A 103 17.98 -21.20 4.21
CA TYR A 103 18.10 -22.50 4.85
C TYR A 103 18.73 -23.58 3.94
N PRO A 104 19.55 -24.50 4.51
CA PRO A 104 20.16 -25.59 3.75
C PRO A 104 19.14 -26.56 3.17
N GLU A 105 19.48 -27.14 2.01
CA GLU A 105 18.68 -28.19 1.39
C GLU A 105 18.46 -29.39 2.32
N GLY A 106 17.25 -29.95 2.29
CA GLY A 106 16.86 -31.09 3.12
C GLY A 106 16.58 -30.76 4.60
N SER A 107 16.80 -29.52 5.06
CA SER A 107 16.45 -29.14 6.43
C SER A 107 14.94 -28.97 6.62
N THR A 108 14.45 -29.31 7.81
CA THR A 108 13.04 -29.08 8.20
C THR A 108 12.67 -27.60 8.08
N LYS A 109 13.57 -26.70 8.49
CA LYS A 109 13.39 -25.25 8.37
C LYS A 109 13.20 -24.79 6.93
N LYS A 110 13.89 -25.39 5.96
CA LYS A 110 13.69 -25.07 4.54
C LYS A 110 12.30 -25.50 4.07
N LEU A 111 11.87 -26.72 4.43
CA LEU A 111 10.52 -27.21 4.12
C LEU A 111 9.43 -26.33 4.74
N ASP A 112 9.61 -25.90 6.00
CA ASP A 112 8.66 -25.00 6.67
C ASP A 112 8.59 -23.64 5.98
N SER A 113 9.75 -23.04 5.66
CA SER A 113 9.79 -21.76 4.93
C SER A 113 9.23 -21.85 3.51
N GLN A 114 9.37 -23.01 2.85
CA GLN A 114 8.75 -23.26 1.55
C GLN A 114 7.23 -23.28 1.65
N ARG A 115 6.69 -23.91 2.72
CA ARG A 115 5.24 -23.92 2.99
C ARG A 115 4.73 -22.50 3.27
N GLU A 116 5.40 -21.73 4.11
CA GLU A 116 5.03 -20.34 4.39
C GLU A 116 5.00 -19.49 3.10
N LEU A 117 6.01 -19.64 2.24
CA LEU A 117 6.08 -18.96 0.94
C LEU A 117 4.94 -19.39 0.01
N ALA A 118 4.60 -20.68 -0.03
CA ALA A 118 3.47 -21.18 -0.80
C ALA A 118 2.13 -20.63 -0.27
N ASP A 119 1.97 -20.56 1.06
CA ASP A 119 0.74 -20.06 1.70
C ASP A 119 0.49 -18.58 1.41
N ILE A 120 1.54 -17.73 1.49
CA ILE A 120 1.40 -16.31 1.14
C ILE A 120 1.09 -16.13 -0.34
N MET A 121 1.74 -16.89 -1.23
CA MET A 121 1.47 -16.84 -2.67
C MET A 121 0.05 -17.29 -2.99
N ALA A 122 -0.40 -18.40 -2.41
CA ALA A 122 -1.76 -18.93 -2.60
C ALA A 122 -2.81 -17.92 -2.13
N HIS A 123 -2.59 -17.27 -0.98
CA HIS A 123 -3.48 -16.22 -0.49
C HIS A 123 -3.53 -15.02 -1.45
N ARG A 124 -2.38 -14.52 -1.93
CA ARG A 124 -2.34 -13.39 -2.87
C ARG A 124 -3.09 -13.70 -4.17
N VAL A 125 -2.88 -14.89 -4.74
CA VAL A 125 -3.57 -15.37 -5.94
C VAL A 125 -5.07 -15.49 -5.70
N HIS A 126 -5.47 -16.08 -4.58
CA HIS A 126 -6.89 -16.20 -4.20
C HIS A 126 -7.59 -14.85 -4.15
N VAL A 127 -7.01 -13.86 -3.45
CA VAL A 127 -7.61 -12.53 -3.30
C VAL A 127 -7.70 -11.82 -4.66
N ASP A 128 -6.62 -11.81 -5.45
CA ASP A 128 -6.60 -11.18 -6.77
C ASP A 128 -7.64 -11.81 -7.72
N ASN A 129 -7.69 -13.15 -7.78
CA ASN A 129 -8.62 -13.87 -8.64
C ASN A 129 -10.07 -13.68 -8.20
N SER A 130 -10.34 -13.74 -6.90
CA SER A 130 -11.69 -13.59 -6.36
C SER A 130 -12.27 -12.22 -6.71
N ILE A 131 -11.51 -11.15 -6.52
CA ILE A 131 -11.96 -9.79 -6.85
C ILE A 131 -12.13 -9.59 -8.36
N SER A 132 -11.26 -10.19 -9.17
CA SER A 132 -11.41 -10.18 -10.62
C SER A 132 -12.71 -10.86 -11.05
N LEU A 133 -12.98 -12.07 -10.55
CA LEU A 133 -14.18 -12.85 -10.88
C LEU A 133 -15.46 -12.17 -10.37
N ILE A 134 -15.43 -11.59 -9.17
CA ILE A 134 -16.56 -10.81 -8.65
C ILE A 134 -16.89 -9.65 -9.61
N SER A 135 -15.90 -8.90 -10.07
CA SER A 135 -16.13 -7.81 -11.01
C SER A 135 -16.70 -8.31 -12.34
N GLU A 136 -16.16 -9.40 -12.89
CA GLU A 136 -16.65 -9.98 -14.14
C GLU A 136 -18.10 -10.47 -14.01
N LEU A 137 -18.49 -11.05 -12.89
CA LEU A 137 -19.86 -11.51 -12.65
C LEU A 137 -20.84 -10.35 -12.39
N LEU A 138 -20.38 -9.25 -11.78
CA LEU A 138 -21.21 -8.08 -11.52
C LEU A 138 -21.44 -7.23 -12.77
N PHE A 139 -20.42 -7.10 -13.63
CA PHE A 139 -20.42 -6.10 -14.71
C PHE A 139 -20.20 -6.67 -16.11
N GLY A 140 -19.87 -7.96 -16.23
CA GLY A 140 -19.40 -8.58 -17.47
C GLY A 140 -17.88 -8.45 -17.65
N LYS A 141 -17.31 -9.26 -18.55
CA LYS A 141 -15.85 -9.42 -18.70
C LYS A 141 -15.09 -8.12 -19.03
N GLU A 142 -15.55 -7.35 -20.00
CA GLU A 142 -14.85 -6.14 -20.44
C GLU A 142 -15.08 -4.97 -19.49
N ARG A 143 -16.35 -4.66 -19.20
CA ARG A 143 -16.71 -3.60 -18.25
C ARG A 143 -16.19 -3.88 -16.83
N GLY A 144 -16.12 -5.13 -16.41
CA GLY A 144 -15.55 -5.52 -15.12
C GLY A 144 -14.07 -5.12 -14.99
N LYS A 145 -13.28 -5.28 -16.06
CA LYS A 145 -11.88 -4.81 -16.08
C LYS A 145 -11.78 -3.29 -16.03
N GLU A 146 -12.66 -2.59 -16.75
CA GLU A 146 -12.73 -1.12 -16.74
C GLU A 146 -13.04 -0.60 -15.33
N VAL A 147 -14.06 -1.17 -14.68
CA VAL A 147 -14.45 -0.80 -13.31
C VAL A 147 -13.32 -1.07 -12.31
N LEU A 148 -12.59 -2.20 -12.42
CA LEU A 148 -11.45 -2.48 -11.53
C LEU A 148 -10.31 -1.48 -11.70
N LYS A 149 -10.03 -1.06 -12.94
CA LYS A 149 -8.92 -0.17 -13.27
C LYS A 149 -9.25 1.31 -13.15
N ALA A 150 -10.54 1.67 -13.06
CA ALA A 150 -10.98 3.06 -13.00
C ALA A 150 -10.31 3.80 -11.83
N VAL A 151 -9.69 4.94 -12.15
CA VAL A 151 -9.10 5.87 -11.19
C VAL A 151 -9.85 7.19 -11.34
N ARG A 152 -10.36 7.72 -10.22
CA ARG A 152 -11.03 9.01 -10.21
C ARG A 152 -10.03 10.15 -10.47
N PRO A 153 -10.47 11.25 -11.12
CA PRO A 153 -9.69 12.48 -11.23
C PRO A 153 -9.12 12.95 -9.89
N GLN A 154 -7.97 13.61 -9.95
CA GLN A 154 -7.33 14.19 -8.76
C GLN A 154 -8.26 15.17 -8.06
N GLY A 155 -8.25 15.15 -6.72
CA GLY A 155 -9.10 16.00 -5.87
C GLY A 155 -10.47 15.40 -5.54
N LEU A 156 -10.90 14.35 -6.23
CA LEU A 156 -12.12 13.63 -5.86
C LEU A 156 -11.86 12.55 -4.80
N PRO A 157 -12.82 12.30 -3.90
CA PRO A 157 -12.70 11.22 -2.93
C PRO A 157 -12.72 9.85 -3.63
N LEU A 158 -12.06 8.86 -3.01
CA LEU A 158 -11.98 7.49 -3.53
C LEU A 158 -13.37 6.87 -3.73
N VAL A 159 -14.26 7.10 -2.77
CA VAL A 159 -15.63 6.56 -2.73
C VAL A 159 -16.60 7.65 -2.29
N ASP A 160 -17.82 7.62 -2.80
CA ASP A 160 -18.88 8.55 -2.38
C ASP A 160 -19.54 8.11 -1.06
N ASP A 161 -19.68 6.80 -0.85
CA ASP A 161 -20.26 6.20 0.35
C ASP A 161 -19.24 5.30 1.06
N TRP A 162 -18.67 5.81 2.15
CA TRP A 162 -17.74 5.08 3.02
C TRP A 162 -18.40 3.92 3.78
N GLY A 163 -19.71 4.02 4.06
CA GLY A 163 -20.48 2.93 4.65
C GLY A 163 -20.61 1.75 3.69
N CYS A 164 -20.90 2.03 2.43
CA CYS A 164 -20.87 1.03 1.36
C CYS A 164 -19.50 0.36 1.26
N LEU A 165 -18.41 1.13 1.22
CA LEU A 165 -17.05 0.58 1.13
C LEU A 165 -16.78 -0.43 2.25
N LYS A 166 -17.02 -0.04 3.50
CA LYS A 166 -16.84 -0.92 4.67
C LYS A 166 -17.73 -2.16 4.58
N SER A 167 -18.99 -1.98 4.21
CA SER A 167 -19.93 -3.11 4.03
C SER A 167 -19.43 -4.08 2.97
N PHE A 168 -18.95 -3.61 1.83
CA PHE A 168 -18.49 -4.47 0.73
C PHE A 168 -17.22 -5.23 1.10
N VAL A 169 -16.31 -4.60 1.84
CA VAL A 169 -15.13 -5.26 2.40
C VAL A 169 -15.54 -6.37 3.36
N ARG A 170 -16.44 -6.10 4.31
CA ARG A 170 -16.95 -7.13 5.24
C ARG A 170 -17.66 -8.27 4.52
N THR A 171 -18.49 -7.95 3.52
CA THR A 171 -19.21 -8.94 2.72
C THR A 171 -18.22 -9.83 1.95
N PHE A 172 -17.20 -9.25 1.33
CA PHE A 172 -16.14 -10.03 0.69
C PHE A 172 -15.45 -10.94 1.71
N GLU A 173 -14.98 -10.39 2.83
CA GLU A 173 -14.22 -11.17 3.82
C GLU A 173 -15.04 -12.28 4.46
N THR A 174 -16.36 -12.08 4.61
CA THR A 174 -17.30 -13.11 5.12
C THR A 174 -17.34 -14.36 4.22
N HIS A 175 -17.17 -14.20 2.91
CA HIS A 175 -17.26 -15.31 1.96
C HIS A 175 -15.88 -15.80 1.49
N CYS A 176 -14.95 -14.87 1.26
CA CYS A 176 -13.66 -15.12 0.65
C CYS A 176 -12.50 -15.18 1.64
N GLY A 177 -12.73 -14.90 2.93
CA GLY A 177 -11.69 -14.82 3.94
C GLY A 177 -11.01 -13.44 4.00
N SER A 178 -10.13 -13.26 4.99
CA SER A 178 -9.47 -11.99 5.26
C SER A 178 -8.75 -11.43 4.03
N LEU A 179 -8.69 -10.11 3.89
CA LEU A 179 -7.87 -9.47 2.87
C LEU A 179 -6.38 -9.48 3.21
N SER A 180 -6.01 -9.64 4.48
CA SER A 180 -4.67 -9.34 5.00
C SER A 180 -4.17 -7.93 4.61
N GLN A 181 -2.92 -7.60 4.92
CA GLN A 181 -2.31 -6.34 4.48
C GLN A 181 -2.20 -6.26 2.94
N TYR A 182 -2.01 -7.41 2.27
CA TYR A 182 -1.87 -7.46 0.83
C TYR A 182 -3.17 -7.03 0.11
N GLY A 183 -4.30 -7.62 0.50
CA GLY A 183 -5.59 -7.44 -0.16
C GLY A 183 -6.17 -6.04 -0.03
N LEU A 184 -5.68 -5.22 0.92
CA LEU A 184 -6.00 -3.79 0.98
C LEU A 184 -5.63 -3.03 -0.30
N LYS A 185 -4.79 -3.59 -1.18
CA LYS A 185 -4.57 -3.06 -2.53
C LYS A 185 -5.86 -2.92 -3.34
N HIS A 186 -6.89 -3.70 -3.03
CA HIS A 186 -8.18 -3.74 -3.73
C HIS A 186 -9.25 -2.84 -3.12
N MET A 187 -8.91 -2.00 -2.14
CA MET A 187 -9.86 -1.00 -1.60
C MET A 187 -10.47 -0.12 -2.70
N ARG A 188 -9.69 0.22 -3.74
CA ARG A 188 -10.21 0.94 -4.90
C ARG A 188 -11.25 0.14 -5.68
N SER A 189 -11.07 -1.16 -5.84
CA SER A 189 -12.03 -2.02 -6.53
C SER A 189 -13.38 -2.01 -5.80
N PHE A 190 -13.38 -2.19 -4.48
CA PHE A 190 -14.60 -2.08 -3.67
C PHE A 190 -15.23 -0.68 -3.74
N ALA A 191 -14.41 0.38 -3.70
CA ALA A 191 -14.90 1.74 -3.88
C ALA A 191 -15.57 1.93 -5.24
N ASN A 192 -14.96 1.43 -6.32
CA ASN A 192 -15.53 1.50 -7.66
C ASN A 192 -16.85 0.73 -7.75
N PHE A 193 -16.97 -0.42 -7.10
CA PHE A 193 -18.24 -1.14 -7.02
C PHE A 193 -19.32 -0.31 -6.32
N CYS A 194 -19.00 0.32 -5.19
CA CYS A 194 -19.91 1.25 -4.51
C CYS A 194 -20.32 2.43 -5.38
N ASN A 195 -19.36 3.04 -6.07
CA ASN A 195 -19.58 4.19 -6.95
C ASN A 195 -20.45 3.86 -8.18
N THR A 196 -20.59 2.58 -8.54
CA THR A 196 -21.55 2.15 -9.59
C THR A 196 -22.98 1.95 -9.09
N GLY A 197 -23.24 2.10 -7.78
CA GLY A 197 -24.57 1.96 -7.19
C GLY A 197 -25.04 0.52 -7.01
N ILE A 198 -24.14 -0.47 -7.09
CA ILE A 198 -24.46 -1.86 -6.79
C ILE A 198 -24.98 -2.00 -5.36
N LYS A 199 -25.98 -2.86 -5.19
CA LYS A 199 -26.58 -3.16 -3.89
C LYS A 199 -25.79 -4.27 -3.18
N GLY A 200 -25.69 -4.18 -1.85
CA GLY A 200 -24.94 -5.15 -1.04
C GLY A 200 -25.41 -6.59 -1.18
N ASN A 201 -26.69 -6.83 -1.48
CA ASN A 201 -27.21 -8.18 -1.74
C ASN A 201 -26.59 -8.83 -3.00
N MET A 202 -26.34 -8.05 -4.06
CA MET A 202 -25.63 -8.54 -5.25
C MET A 202 -24.18 -8.85 -4.93
N MET A 203 -23.50 -7.97 -4.18
CA MET A 203 -22.14 -8.21 -3.73
C MET A 203 -22.04 -9.50 -2.91
N ALA A 204 -22.95 -9.73 -1.97
CA ALA A 204 -23.00 -10.94 -1.15
C ALA A 204 -23.24 -12.20 -2.00
N LYS A 205 -24.25 -12.18 -2.87
CA LYS A 205 -24.57 -13.30 -3.76
C LYS A 205 -23.38 -13.70 -4.64
N VAL A 206 -22.75 -12.72 -5.28
CA VAL A 206 -21.62 -12.98 -6.18
C VAL A 206 -20.38 -13.41 -5.40
N SER A 207 -20.12 -12.82 -4.23
CA SER A 207 -19.00 -13.23 -3.38
C SER A 207 -19.15 -14.68 -2.88
N ALA A 208 -20.36 -15.09 -2.48
CA ALA A 208 -20.67 -16.47 -2.11
C ALA A 208 -20.53 -17.45 -3.29
N GLN A 209 -20.86 -17.01 -4.51
CA GLN A 209 -20.69 -17.82 -5.72
C GLN A 209 -19.21 -18.00 -6.08
N VAL A 210 -18.40 -16.94 -5.97
CA VAL A 210 -16.96 -16.98 -6.29
C VAL A 210 -16.17 -17.74 -5.24
N CYS A 211 -16.53 -17.58 -3.97
CA CYS A 211 -15.87 -18.19 -2.83
C CYS A 211 -16.84 -19.16 -2.13
N PRO A 212 -16.98 -20.41 -2.62
CA PRO A 212 -17.88 -21.39 -2.03
C PRO A 212 -17.44 -21.82 -0.62
N SER A 213 -16.15 -21.68 -0.32
CA SER A 213 -15.58 -21.87 1.02
C SER A 213 -14.43 -20.89 1.26
N ILE A 214 -14.23 -20.54 2.53
CA ILE A 214 -13.10 -19.72 2.95
C ILE A 214 -11.82 -20.57 2.86
N PRO A 215 -10.72 -20.06 2.26
CA PRO A 215 -9.45 -20.79 2.23
C PRO A 215 -8.95 -21.12 3.63
N SER A 216 -8.38 -22.31 3.81
CA SER A 216 -7.85 -22.79 5.10
C SER A 216 -6.51 -22.14 5.51
N THR A 217 -5.95 -21.26 4.69
CA THR A 217 -4.66 -20.62 4.97
C THR A 217 -4.78 -19.64 6.14
N SER A 218 -3.74 -19.56 6.98
CA SER A 218 -3.70 -18.62 8.11
C SER A 218 -3.90 -17.16 7.70
N TRP A 219 -3.45 -16.81 6.49
CA TRP A 219 -3.61 -15.49 5.87
C TRP A 219 -5.06 -15.11 5.57
N SER A 220 -5.93 -16.10 5.32
CA SER A 220 -7.34 -15.88 5.02
C SER A 220 -8.22 -15.95 6.27
N SER A 221 -7.62 -16.15 7.44
CA SER A 221 -8.34 -16.35 8.69
C SER A 221 -8.94 -15.06 9.23
N LEU A 222 -10.19 -15.13 9.68
CA LEU A 222 -10.95 -14.01 10.25
C LEU A 222 -10.84 -13.91 11.78
N TYR A 223 -9.97 -14.71 12.42
CA TYR A 223 -9.84 -14.73 13.89
C TYR A 223 -9.47 -13.38 14.51
N LYS A 224 -8.77 -12.52 13.75
CA LYS A 224 -8.40 -11.15 14.16
C LYS A 224 -9.48 -10.11 13.85
N GLY A 225 -10.64 -10.55 13.35
CA GLY A 225 -11.72 -9.69 12.90
C GLY A 225 -11.62 -9.31 11.43
N PHE A 226 -12.51 -8.40 11.02
CA PHE A 226 -12.60 -7.87 9.67
C PHE A 226 -11.68 -6.65 9.49
N SER A 227 -11.31 -6.38 8.25
CA SER A 227 -10.49 -5.22 7.87
C SER A 227 -11.26 -3.89 7.94
N ALA A 228 -12.60 -3.93 8.03
CA ALA A 228 -13.49 -2.76 8.06
C ALA A 228 -14.51 -2.85 9.19
#